data_AF-A0A5D0MTU7-F1
#
_entry.id   AF-A0A5D0MTU7-F1
#
_cell.length_a   1.000
_cell.length_b   1.000
_cell.length_c   1.000
_cell.angle_alpha   90.00
_cell.angle_beta   90.00
_cell.angle_gamma   90.00
#
_symmetry.space_group_name_H-M   'P 1'
#
loop_
_entity.id
_entity.type
_entity.pdbx_description
1 polymer ?
#
loop_
_entity_poly.entity_id
_entity_poly.type
_entity_poly.pdbx_seq_one_letter_code
_entity_poly.pdbx_strand_id
1 'polypeptide(L)'
;MTAAWDEAMAADEWPGPPVWLHGDLLAGNLLVDRGRLTGVIDFGGLGRGDPAVEVRPGWSLFDARARAAYREALGFDEATWVRGWAWMLSGSLYWLADLWDSISQDDREDTIRYIDYLVRHRHD
;
A
#
# COMPACT_ATOMS: atom_id res chain seq x y z
N MET A 1 16.97 -3.75 2.02
CA MET A 1 15.99 -2.75 2.49
C MET A 1 16.45 -1.33 2.21
N THR A 2 17.63 -0.89 2.67
CA THR A 2 18.14 0.47 2.42
C THR A 2 18.15 0.86 0.94
N ALA A 3 18.67 0.00 0.05
CA ALA A 3 18.65 0.28 -1.39
C ALA A 3 17.24 0.47 -1.98
N ALA A 4 16.24 -0.25 -1.47
CA ALA A 4 14.87 -0.11 -1.92
C ALA A 4 14.22 1.17 -1.35
N TRP A 5 14.62 1.58 -0.16
CA TRP A 5 14.26 2.88 0.40
C TRP A 5 14.90 4.04 -0.38
N ASP A 6 16.18 3.93 -0.74
CA ASP A 6 16.89 4.93 -1.53
C ASP A 6 16.26 5.12 -2.92
N GLU A 7 15.83 4.01 -3.55
CA GLU A 7 15.05 4.03 -4.80
C GLU A 7 13.74 4.80 -4.64
N ALA A 8 12.98 4.53 -3.58
CA ALA A 8 11.74 5.23 -3.30
C ALA A 8 11.93 6.72 -3.05
N MET A 9 12.98 7.10 -2.33
CA MET A 9 13.33 8.50 -2.07
C MET A 9 13.82 9.24 -3.31
N ALA A 10 14.25 8.53 -4.34
CA ALA A 10 14.67 9.11 -5.62
C ALA A 10 13.52 9.28 -6.63
N ALA A 11 12.33 8.73 -6.35
CA ALA A 11 11.17 8.89 -7.21
C ALA A 11 10.68 10.34 -7.20
N ASP A 12 10.27 10.84 -8.38
CA ASP A 12 9.72 12.19 -8.51
C ASP A 12 8.54 12.39 -7.55
N GLU A 13 8.44 13.58 -6.95
CA GLU A 13 7.30 13.94 -6.11
C GLU A 13 6.02 14.10 -6.94
N TRP A 14 4.86 13.97 -6.30
CA TRP A 14 3.59 14.28 -6.95
C TRP A 14 3.54 15.76 -7.40
N PRO A 15 3.45 16.05 -8.71
CA PRO A 15 3.56 17.43 -9.21
C PRO A 15 2.25 18.23 -9.05
N GLY A 16 1.15 17.56 -8.72
CA GLY A 16 -0.18 18.15 -8.61
C GLY A 16 -0.51 18.65 -7.20
N PRO A 17 -1.67 19.30 -7.03
CA PRO A 17 -2.19 19.61 -5.70
C PRO A 17 -2.52 18.30 -4.94
N PRO A 18 -2.52 18.33 -3.59
CA PRO A 18 -2.98 17.20 -2.79
C PRO A 18 -4.40 16.78 -3.15
N VAL A 19 -4.60 15.47 -3.36
CA VAL A 19 -5.90 14.85 -3.69
C VAL A 19 -6.55 14.28 -2.45
N TRP A 20 -7.87 14.04 -2.47
CA TRP A 20 -8.54 13.35 -1.38
C TRP A 20 -8.18 11.86 -1.39
N LEU A 21 -7.89 11.34 -0.21
CA LEU A 21 -7.44 9.98 0.04
C LEU A 21 -8.38 9.32 1.03
N HIS A 22 -8.69 8.05 0.85
CA HIS A 22 -9.26 7.22 1.91
C HIS A 22 -8.27 7.10 3.07
N GLY A 23 -6.97 6.94 2.77
CA GLY A 23 -5.90 6.93 3.76
C GLY A 23 -5.75 5.61 4.54
N ASP A 24 -6.71 4.70 4.45
CA ASP A 24 -6.59 3.33 4.95
C ASP A 24 -7.33 2.28 4.10
N LEU A 25 -7.10 2.29 2.78
CA LEU A 25 -7.83 1.42 1.86
C LEU A 25 -7.25 -0.02 1.85
N LEU A 26 -7.54 -0.77 2.92
CA LEU A 26 -7.13 -2.17 3.14
C LEU A 26 -8.33 -3.13 3.11
N ALA A 27 -8.07 -4.44 3.10
CA ALA A 27 -9.08 -5.49 2.94
C ALA A 27 -10.26 -5.34 3.91
N GLY A 28 -9.95 -5.03 5.17
CA GLY A 28 -10.94 -4.89 6.25
C GLY A 28 -11.95 -3.76 6.00
N ASN A 29 -11.61 -2.81 5.13
CA ASN A 29 -12.40 -1.61 4.86
C ASN A 29 -13.20 -1.71 3.54
N LEU A 30 -13.20 -2.87 2.88
CA LEU A 30 -13.91 -3.12 1.63
C LEU A 30 -15.02 -4.15 1.81
N LEU A 31 -16.26 -3.77 1.50
CA LEU A 31 -17.41 -4.66 1.56
C LEU A 31 -17.71 -5.23 0.18
N VAL A 32 -17.87 -6.55 0.09
CA VAL A 32 -18.10 -7.27 -1.16
C VAL A 32 -19.36 -8.14 -1.06
N ASP A 33 -20.27 -8.01 -2.02
CA ASP A 33 -21.40 -8.93 -2.23
C ASP A 33 -21.27 -9.59 -3.60
N ARG A 34 -21.33 -10.92 -3.65
CA ARG A 34 -21.29 -11.73 -4.89
C ARG A 34 -20.17 -11.31 -5.85
N GLY A 35 -18.97 -11.08 -5.32
CA GLY A 35 -17.78 -10.72 -6.08
C GLY A 35 -17.76 -9.27 -6.59
N ARG A 36 -18.66 -8.40 -6.10
CA ARG A 36 -18.68 -6.96 -6.43
C ARG A 36 -18.49 -6.12 -5.18
N LEU A 37 -17.67 -5.09 -5.29
CA LEU A 37 -17.55 -4.07 -4.25
C LEU A 37 -18.90 -3.37 -4.05
N THR A 38 -19.39 -3.35 -2.81
CA THR A 38 -20.67 -2.73 -2.41
C THR A 38 -20.51 -1.59 -1.43
N GLY A 39 -19.34 -1.46 -0.80
CA GLY A 39 -19.09 -0.37 0.14
C GLY A 39 -17.62 -0.23 0.50
N VAL A 40 -17.28 0.98 0.93
CA VAL A 40 -16.00 1.34 1.55
C VAL A 40 -16.35 1.95 2.91
N ILE A 41 -15.64 1.54 3.96
CA ILE A 41 -15.88 1.97 5.34
C ILE A 41 -14.58 2.45 5.98
N ASP A 42 -14.68 2.97 7.19
CA ASP A 42 -13.55 3.44 8.00
C ASP A 42 -12.73 4.56 7.36
N PHE A 43 -13.41 5.70 7.17
CA PHE A 43 -12.80 6.94 6.70
C PHE A 43 -12.02 7.68 7.82
N GLY A 44 -11.58 7.00 8.88
CA GLY A 44 -10.77 7.60 9.93
C GLY A 44 -9.44 8.18 9.42
N GLY A 45 -8.90 7.61 8.34
CA GLY A 45 -7.70 8.07 7.64
C GLY A 45 -7.95 9.14 6.55
N LEU A 46 -9.19 9.60 6.36
CA LEU A 46 -9.55 10.51 5.29
C LEU A 46 -8.75 11.82 5.38
N GLY A 47 -8.06 12.14 4.29
CA GLY A 47 -7.17 13.31 4.25
C GLY A 47 -6.86 13.77 2.84
N ARG A 48 -6.04 14.83 2.73
CA ARG A 48 -5.51 15.30 1.45
C ARG A 48 -4.01 15.07 1.40
N GLY A 49 -3.51 14.50 0.29
CA GLY A 49 -2.09 14.19 0.16
C GLY A 49 -1.69 13.67 -1.21
N ASP A 50 -0.57 12.95 -1.25
CA ASP A 50 -0.05 12.28 -2.43
C ASP A 50 -0.95 11.09 -2.82
N PRO A 51 -1.38 10.95 -4.08
CA PRO A 51 -2.18 9.80 -4.53
C PRO A 51 -1.49 8.44 -4.34
N ALA A 52 -0.16 8.40 -4.22
CA ALA A 52 0.62 7.19 -3.98
C ALA A 52 0.15 6.40 -2.74
N VAL A 53 -0.47 7.08 -1.77
CA VAL A 53 -1.05 6.45 -0.58
C VAL A 53 -2.11 5.38 -0.92
N GLU A 54 -2.83 5.57 -2.04
CA GLU A 54 -3.91 4.68 -2.51
C GLU A 54 -3.40 3.52 -3.39
N VAL A 55 -2.09 3.32 -3.47
CA VAL A 55 -1.47 2.14 -4.10
C VAL A 55 -1.62 0.89 -3.22
N ARG A 56 -1.92 1.05 -1.91
CA ARG A 56 -2.03 -0.04 -0.93
C ARG A 56 -2.88 -1.25 -1.38
N PRO A 57 -4.07 -1.11 -1.98
CA PRO A 57 -4.82 -2.25 -2.53
C PRO A 57 -4.03 -3.09 -3.53
N GLY A 58 -3.18 -2.44 -4.34
CA GLY A 58 -2.31 -3.09 -5.31
C GLY A 58 -1.41 -4.14 -4.68
N TRP A 59 -0.88 -3.89 -3.48
CA TRP A 59 0.06 -4.78 -2.80
C TRP A 59 -0.57 -5.67 -1.74
N SER A 60 -1.62 -5.18 -1.06
CA SER A 60 -2.25 -5.86 0.07
C SER A 60 -3.39 -6.80 -0.34
N LEU A 61 -4.00 -6.60 -1.51
CA LEU A 61 -5.20 -7.36 -1.95
C LEU A 61 -4.98 -8.13 -3.24
N PHE A 62 -4.32 -7.50 -4.19
CA PHE A 62 -4.32 -7.96 -5.56
C PHE A 62 -3.10 -8.83 -5.89
N ASP A 63 -3.37 -9.92 -6.59
CA ASP A 63 -2.34 -10.66 -7.31
C ASP A 63 -1.73 -9.80 -8.43
N ALA A 64 -0.65 -10.27 -9.07
CA ALA A 64 0.06 -9.51 -10.09
C ALA A 64 -0.86 -9.01 -11.24
N ARG A 65 -1.85 -9.82 -11.64
CA ARG A 65 -2.77 -9.46 -12.73
C ARG A 65 -3.74 -8.37 -12.28
N ALA A 66 -4.38 -8.54 -11.12
CA ALA A 66 -5.31 -7.56 -10.58
C ALA A 66 -4.59 -6.25 -10.19
N ARG A 67 -3.34 -6.34 -9.74
CA ARG A 67 -2.48 -5.20 -9.43
C ARG A 67 -2.18 -4.38 -10.68
N ALA A 68 -1.80 -5.02 -11.78
CA ALA A 68 -1.57 -4.34 -13.05
C ALA A 68 -2.85 -3.62 -13.55
N ALA A 69 -4.00 -4.29 -13.48
CA ALA A 69 -5.29 -3.69 -13.85
C ALA A 69 -5.67 -2.51 -12.94
N TYR A 70 -5.38 -2.59 -11.63
CA TYR A 70 -5.63 -1.50 -10.68
C TYR A 70 -4.74 -0.29 -10.98
N ARG A 71 -3.44 -0.51 -11.22
CA ARG A 71 -2.48 0.51 -11.62
C ARG A 71 -2.93 1.24 -12.89
N GLU A 72 -3.33 0.48 -13.91
CA GLU A 72 -3.83 1.01 -15.18
C GLU A 72 -5.11 1.83 -14.98
N ALA A 73 -6.08 1.29 -14.23
CA ALA A 73 -7.36 1.96 -14.00
C ALA A 73 -7.24 3.30 -13.27
N LEU A 74 -6.23 3.45 -12.40
CA LEU A 74 -5.95 4.70 -11.70
C LEU A 74 -4.99 5.63 -12.45
N GLY A 75 -4.38 5.16 -13.54
CA GLY A 75 -3.41 5.94 -14.30
C GLY A 75 -2.15 6.27 -13.50
N PHE A 76 -1.75 5.41 -12.56
CA PHE A 76 -0.56 5.63 -11.76
C PHE A 76 0.71 5.40 -12.59
N ASP A 77 1.49 6.49 -12.73
CA ASP A 77 2.81 6.47 -13.34
C ASP A 77 3.83 5.70 -12.47
N GLU A 78 5.03 5.51 -13.02
CA GLU A 78 6.09 4.78 -12.33
C GLU A 78 6.49 5.43 -11.01
N ALA A 79 6.63 6.76 -10.98
CA ALA A 79 6.98 7.47 -9.76
C ALA A 79 5.93 7.27 -8.66
N THR A 80 4.64 7.39 -8.98
CA THR A 80 3.54 7.17 -8.04
C THR A 80 3.50 5.73 -7.56
N TRP A 81 3.79 4.77 -8.45
CA TRP A 81 3.85 3.36 -8.09
C TRP A 81 4.99 3.06 -7.10
N VAL A 82 6.19 3.57 -7.38
CA VAL A 82 7.37 3.43 -6.51
C VAL A 82 7.13 4.09 -5.15
N ARG A 83 6.61 5.33 -5.12
CA ARG A 83 6.25 6.00 -3.85
C ARG A 83 5.18 5.21 -3.08
N GLY A 84 4.19 4.65 -3.79
CA GLY A 84 3.09 3.91 -3.17
C GLY A 84 3.51 2.56 -2.61
N TRP A 85 4.43 1.87 -3.28
CA TRP A 85 5.13 0.71 -2.73
C TRP A 85 5.89 1.08 -1.44
N ALA A 86 6.58 2.23 -1.43
CA ALA A 86 7.31 2.70 -0.26
C ALA A 86 6.39 3.02 0.93
N TRP A 87 5.20 3.56 0.67
CA TRP A 87 4.14 3.73 1.67
C TRP A 87 3.70 2.39 2.28
N MET A 88 3.61 1.32 1.48
CA MET A 88 3.29 -0.01 1.99
C MET A 88 4.44 -0.59 2.83
N LEU A 89 5.68 -0.40 2.40
CA LEU A 89 6.87 -0.84 3.15
C LEU A 89 6.97 -0.09 4.50
N SER A 90 6.83 1.24 4.49
CA SER A 90 6.92 2.05 5.71
C SER A 90 5.80 1.73 6.70
N GLY A 91 4.57 1.57 6.22
CA GLY A 91 3.43 1.15 7.04
C GLY A 91 3.67 -0.23 7.66
N SER A 92 4.14 -1.21 6.89
CA SER A 92 4.42 -2.57 7.39
C SER A 92 5.51 -2.58 8.47
N LEU A 93 6.57 -1.79 8.28
CA LEU A 93 7.64 -1.65 9.26
C LEU A 93 7.17 -0.96 10.53
N TYR A 94 6.36 0.10 10.38
CA TYR A 94 5.76 0.81 11.51
C TYR A 94 4.88 -0.14 12.33
N TRP A 95 3.95 -0.85 11.69
CA TRP A 95 3.06 -1.80 12.38
C TRP A 95 3.83 -2.93 13.07
N LEU A 96 4.83 -3.52 12.42
CA LEU A 96 5.66 -4.57 13.03
C LEU A 96 6.38 -4.06 14.29
N ALA A 97 6.90 -2.83 14.26
CA ALA A 97 7.60 -2.24 15.39
C ALA A 97 6.65 -1.82 16.51
N ASP A 98 5.55 -1.14 16.18
CA ASP A 98 4.56 -0.62 17.13
C ASP A 98 3.81 -1.74 17.85
N LEU A 99 3.49 -2.82 17.13
CA LEU A 99 2.75 -3.94 17.66
C LEU A 99 3.62 -5.10 18.13
N TRP A 100 4.95 -4.97 18.13
CA TRP A 100 5.87 -6.08 18.38
C TRP A 100 5.45 -6.90 19.60
N ASP A 101 5.25 -6.25 20.75
CA ASP A 101 4.91 -6.93 22.01
C ASP A 101 3.43 -7.36 22.11
N SER A 102 2.54 -6.88 21.21
CA SER A 102 1.09 -7.10 21.27
C SER A 102 0.56 -8.14 20.28
N ILE A 103 1.33 -8.47 19.23
CA ILE A 103 0.97 -9.51 18.24
C ILE A 103 1.66 -10.84 18.53
N SER A 104 1.07 -11.93 18.02
CA SER A 104 1.61 -13.27 18.18
C SER A 104 2.95 -13.44 17.42
N GLN A 105 3.71 -14.49 17.76
CA GLN A 105 4.90 -14.82 16.99
C GLN A 105 4.58 -15.07 15.51
N ASP A 106 3.47 -15.77 15.24
CA ASP A 106 3.04 -16.09 13.87
C ASP A 106 2.75 -14.81 13.07
N ASP A 107 2.06 -13.83 13.70
CA ASP A 107 1.77 -12.53 13.06
C ASP A 107 3.04 -11.74 12.75
N ARG A 108 4.07 -11.81 13.62
CA ARG A 108 5.38 -11.19 13.37
C ARG A 108 6.04 -11.85 12.15
N GLU A 109 6.05 -13.18 12.11
CA GLU A 109 6.63 -13.94 11.00
C GLU A 109 5.90 -13.66 9.68
N ASP A 110 4.57 -13.58 9.70
CA ASP A 110 3.76 -13.20 8.54
C ASP A 110 4.07 -11.79 8.05
N THR A 111 4.15 -10.83 8.96
CA THR A 111 4.49 -9.44 8.62
C THR A 111 5.90 -9.33 8.03
N ILE A 112 6.88 -10.06 8.58
CA ILE A 112 8.25 -10.13 8.04
C ILE A 112 8.25 -10.76 6.65
N ARG A 113 7.53 -11.86 6.44
CA ARG A 113 7.37 -12.47 5.10
C ARG A 113 6.77 -11.49 4.09
N TYR A 114 5.78 -10.71 4.52
CA TYR A 114 5.16 -9.71 3.66
C TYR A 114 6.11 -8.55 3.33
N ILE A 115 6.90 -8.05 4.30
CA ILE A 115 7.95 -7.05 4.04
C ILE A 115 8.97 -7.58 3.02
N ASP A 116 9.42 -8.82 3.16
CA ASP A 116 10.31 -9.47 2.20
C ASP A 116 9.67 -9.58 0.81
N TYR A 117 8.38 -9.93 0.76
CA TYR A 117 7.60 -9.97 -0.49
C TYR A 117 7.60 -8.61 -1.18
N LEU A 118 7.27 -7.53 -0.45
CA LEU A 118 7.28 -6.16 -0.98
C LEU A 118 8.65 -5.82 -1.57
N VAL A 119 9.74 -6.05 -0.84
CA VAL A 119 11.09 -5.70 -1.31
C VAL A 119 11.48 -6.47 -2.56
N ARG A 120 11.12 -7.76 -2.67
CA ARG A 120 11.46 -8.59 -3.84
C ARG A 120 10.67 -8.22 -5.09
N HIS A 121 9.42 -7.81 -4.92
CA HIS A 121 8.49 -7.57 -6.03
C HIS A 121 8.30 -6.09 -6.33
N ARG A 122 9.14 -5.18 -5.79
CA ARG A 122 8.97 -3.72 -5.91
C ARG A 122 8.95 -3.16 -7.35
N HIS A 123 9.31 -3.96 -8.34
CA HIS A 123 9.29 -3.60 -9.77
C HIS A 123 8.16 -4.29 -10.55
N ASP A 124 7.26 -5.00 -9.87
CA ASP A 124 6.02 -5.56 -10.43
C ASP A 124 4.93 -4.47 -10.58
#